data_AF-A0A150TQX4-F1
#
_entry.id   AF-A0A150TQX4-F1
#
_cell.length_a   1.000
_cell.length_b   1.000
_cell.length_c   1.000
_cell.angle_alpha   90.00
_cell.angle_beta   90.00
_cell.angle_gamma   90.00
#
_symmetry.space_group_name_H-M   'P 1'
#
loop_
_entity.id
_entity.type
_entity.pdbx_description
1 polymer ?
#
loop_
_entity_poly.entity_id
_entity_poly.type
_entity_poly.pdbx_seq_one_letter_code
_entity_poly.pdbx_strand_id
1 'polypeptide(L)'
;MRRLPSIAVLLVALAVPLAGGLGARHASASVAYASPYTFEQTFGTALRLVRVDLGFKLVEKDVASGYLLFEYRSPESGGRATQGAIEVVNGGAGVHVAVQLPAMPQYHEQVLLDALVKKLAAEHGDPPKKAPPPPADSGAPPPDAGAAP
;
A
#
# COMPACT_ATOMS: atom_id res chain seq x y z
N MET A 1 -67.06 16.18 38.02
CA MET A 1 -65.62 16.54 38.01
C MET A 1 -65.24 16.86 36.57
N ARG A 2 -64.36 17.85 36.37
CA ARG A 2 -64.33 18.80 35.26
C ARG A 2 -63.19 18.46 34.25
N ARG A 3 -63.47 18.68 32.95
CA ARG A 3 -62.57 19.02 31.80
C ARG A 3 -61.92 17.87 30.97
N LEU A 4 -62.31 17.83 29.68
CA LEU A 4 -61.53 17.40 28.49
C LEU A 4 -60.37 18.41 28.18
N PRO A 5 -59.66 18.34 27.04
CA PRO A 5 -58.46 17.56 26.70
C PRO A 5 -57.23 18.47 26.38
N SER A 6 -56.01 17.94 26.32
CA SER A 6 -54.85 18.62 25.70
C SER A 6 -54.21 17.65 24.71
N ILE A 7 -54.52 17.73 23.41
CA ILE A 7 -53.83 18.58 22.43
C ILE A 7 -52.31 18.37 22.47
N ALA A 8 -51.87 17.53 21.53
CA ALA A 8 -50.74 17.74 20.63
C ALA A 8 -49.53 18.52 21.18
N VAL A 9 -48.50 17.81 21.63
CA VAL A 9 -47.09 18.05 21.27
C VAL A 9 -46.31 16.76 21.59
N LEU A 10 -46.07 15.89 20.59
CA LEU A 10 -44.76 15.22 20.39
C LEU A 10 -44.74 14.34 19.12
N LEU A 11 -45.41 14.76 18.04
CA LEU A 11 -44.93 14.40 16.71
C LEU A 11 -43.72 15.30 16.44
N VAL A 12 -42.52 14.71 16.52
CA VAL A 12 -41.24 15.05 15.89
C VAL A 12 -40.12 14.59 16.84
N ALA A 13 -39.83 13.28 16.80
CA ALA A 13 -38.55 12.72 17.22
C ALA A 13 -38.04 11.72 16.16
N LEU A 14 -38.34 12.05 14.90
CA LEU A 14 -37.75 11.45 13.71
C LEU A 14 -36.91 12.54 13.03
N ALA A 15 -35.71 12.17 12.59
CA ALA A 15 -34.58 13.03 12.22
C ALA A 15 -33.87 13.57 13.46
N VAL A 16 -32.72 13.02 13.87
CA VAL A 16 -31.44 13.19 13.16
C VAL A 16 -30.48 12.05 13.57
N PRO A 17 -30.02 11.15 12.68
CA PRO A 17 -28.72 10.55 12.84
C PRO A 17 -27.72 11.53 12.23
N LEU A 18 -27.15 12.39 13.07
CA LEU A 18 -26.03 13.26 12.72
C LEU A 18 -24.83 12.35 12.43
N ALA A 19 -24.66 12.01 11.15
CA ALA A 19 -23.40 11.91 10.42
C ALA A 19 -22.14 11.57 11.24
N GLY A 20 -22.21 10.55 12.08
CA GLY A 20 -21.14 10.12 12.95
C GLY A 20 -20.27 9.07 12.28
N GLY A 21 -19.35 9.53 11.43
CA GLY A 21 -18.09 8.81 11.23
C GLY A 21 -18.12 7.59 10.31
N LEU A 22 -18.70 7.70 9.11
CA LEU A 22 -18.19 6.96 7.95
C LEU A 22 -17.06 7.75 7.29
N GLY A 23 -16.12 8.24 8.09
CA GLY A 23 -14.78 8.46 7.57
C GLY A 23 -14.24 7.08 7.30
N ALA A 24 -14.30 6.64 6.04
CA ALA A 24 -13.52 5.51 5.57
C ALA A 24 -12.11 5.77 6.07
N ARG A 25 -11.72 5.09 7.15
CA ARG A 25 -10.33 5.01 7.54
C ARG A 25 -9.72 4.30 6.37
N HIS A 26 -9.07 5.05 5.48
CA HIS A 26 -8.12 4.46 4.56
C HIS A 26 -7.16 3.70 5.47
N ALA A 27 -7.36 2.39 5.56
CA ALA A 27 -6.35 1.48 6.08
C ALA A 27 -5.23 1.47 5.03
N SER A 28 -4.54 2.61 4.90
CA SER A 28 -3.32 2.73 4.13
C SER A 28 -2.21 2.19 5.01
N ALA A 29 -2.19 0.88 5.20
CA ALA A 29 -1.20 0.21 6.02
C ALA A 29 -0.56 -0.96 5.24
N SER A 30 -0.39 -0.82 3.93
CA SER A 30 0.63 -1.59 3.22
C SER A 30 1.84 -0.70 3.02
N VAL A 31 2.99 -1.11 3.50
CA VAL A 31 4.26 -0.43 3.18
C VAL A 31 4.57 -0.76 1.73
N ALA A 32 4.06 0.06 0.81
CA ALA A 32 4.26 -0.14 -0.61
C ALA A 32 5.64 0.39 -1.02
N TYR A 33 6.51 -0.50 -1.47
CA TYR A 33 7.78 -0.14 -2.08
C TYR A 33 7.61 0.03 -3.59
N ALA A 34 8.02 1.17 -4.13
CA ALA A 34 8.14 1.35 -5.58
C ALA A 34 9.50 0.79 -6.03
N SER A 35 9.49 -0.39 -6.66
CA SER A 35 10.68 -1.04 -7.17
C SER A 35 11.17 -0.35 -8.45
N PRO A 36 12.46 0.03 -8.52
CA PRO A 36 13.09 0.53 -9.74
C PRO A 36 13.53 -0.59 -10.71
N TYR A 37 13.32 -1.85 -10.33
CA TYR A 37 13.66 -3.03 -11.13
C TYR A 37 12.43 -3.53 -11.90
N THR A 38 12.63 -4.41 -12.88
CA THR A 38 11.50 -5.02 -13.60
C THR A 38 10.67 -5.93 -12.70
N PHE A 39 9.48 -6.31 -13.18
CA PHE A 39 8.62 -7.23 -12.48
C PHE A 39 9.32 -8.58 -12.25
N GLU A 40 10.00 -9.11 -13.26
CA GLU A 40 10.68 -10.40 -13.21
C GLU A 40 11.86 -10.39 -12.22
N GLN A 41 12.62 -9.29 -12.20
CA GLN A 41 13.69 -9.09 -11.22
C GLN A 41 13.10 -9.03 -9.81
N THR A 42 12.08 -8.21 -9.61
CA THR A 42 11.44 -7.98 -8.31
C THR A 42 10.80 -9.25 -7.76
N PHE A 43 9.96 -9.91 -8.56
CA PHE A 43 9.28 -11.15 -8.18
C PHE A 43 10.27 -12.30 -7.97
N GLY A 44 11.26 -12.44 -8.87
CA GLY A 44 12.29 -13.46 -8.76
C GLY A 44 13.13 -13.32 -7.50
N THR A 45 13.52 -12.08 -7.16
CA THR A 45 14.30 -11.80 -5.94
C THR A 45 13.45 -11.96 -4.68
N ALA A 46 12.17 -11.58 -4.69
CA ALA A 46 11.25 -11.83 -3.58
C ALA A 46 11.08 -13.33 -3.30
N LEU A 47 10.93 -14.15 -4.34
CA LEU A 47 10.87 -15.60 -4.21
C LEU A 47 12.14 -16.18 -3.57
N ARG A 48 13.32 -15.72 -4.02
CA ARG A 48 14.60 -16.16 -3.45
C ARG A 48 14.75 -15.71 -2.00
N LEU A 49 14.41 -14.45 -1.69
CA LEU A 49 14.43 -13.93 -0.33
C LEU A 49 13.62 -14.83 0.61
N VAL A 50 12.37 -15.10 0.26
CA VAL A 50 11.46 -15.91 1.10
C VAL A 50 11.99 -17.33 1.25
N ARG A 51 12.32 -18.02 0.15
CA ARG A 51 12.58 -19.46 0.17
C ARG A 51 14.03 -19.83 0.50
N VAL A 52 14.98 -19.04 0.01
CA VAL A 52 16.43 -19.33 0.05
C VAL A 52 17.07 -18.59 1.22
N ASP A 53 16.95 -17.26 1.26
CA ASP A 53 17.65 -16.46 2.26
C ASP A 53 17.00 -16.58 3.66
N LEU A 54 15.67 -16.54 3.73
CA LEU A 54 14.91 -16.61 4.99
C LEU A 54 14.46 -18.03 5.34
N GLY A 55 14.53 -18.96 4.39
CA GLY A 55 14.16 -20.36 4.61
C GLY A 55 12.67 -20.57 4.93
N PHE A 56 11.81 -19.60 4.66
CA PHE A 56 10.37 -19.73 4.90
C PHE A 56 9.74 -20.74 3.95
N LYS A 57 8.70 -21.41 4.44
CA LYS A 57 7.93 -22.34 3.62
C LYS A 57 7.05 -21.55 2.68
N LEU A 58 7.27 -21.72 1.38
CA LEU A 58 6.39 -21.19 0.35
C LEU A 58 5.11 -22.05 0.29
N VAL A 59 3.96 -21.40 0.43
CA VAL A 59 2.64 -22.02 0.34
C VAL A 59 2.15 -21.97 -1.11
N GLU A 60 2.27 -20.81 -1.76
CA GLU A 60 1.81 -20.61 -3.12
C GLU A 60 2.70 -19.63 -3.88
N LYS A 61 2.83 -19.85 -5.18
CA LYS A 61 3.50 -18.98 -6.14
C LYS A 61 2.58 -18.78 -7.34
N ASP A 62 1.97 -17.61 -7.42
CA ASP A 62 1.19 -17.19 -8.57
C ASP A 62 1.91 -16.03 -9.25
N VAL A 63 2.65 -16.34 -10.33
CA VAL A 63 3.38 -15.32 -11.09
C VAL A 63 2.42 -14.45 -11.90
N ALA A 64 1.30 -15.01 -12.37
CA ALA A 64 0.38 -14.30 -13.25
C ALA A 64 -0.35 -13.20 -12.48
N SER A 65 -0.72 -13.46 -11.23
CA SER A 65 -1.34 -12.46 -10.34
C SER A 65 -0.34 -11.73 -9.44
N GLY A 66 0.96 -12.08 -9.49
CA GLY A 66 2.00 -11.38 -8.74
C GLY A 66 2.06 -11.71 -7.24
N TYR A 67 1.54 -12.86 -6.83
CA TYR A 67 1.48 -13.27 -5.42
C TYR A 67 2.50 -14.35 -5.04
N LEU A 68 3.10 -14.18 -3.86
CA LEU A 68 3.82 -15.20 -3.12
C LEU A 68 3.18 -15.35 -1.74
N LEU A 69 2.62 -16.52 -1.43
CA LEU A 69 2.09 -16.85 -0.11
C LEU A 69 3.09 -17.75 0.63
N PHE A 70 3.32 -17.49 1.92
CA PHE A 70 4.31 -18.22 2.70
C PHE A 70 3.94 -18.29 4.18
N GLU A 71 4.58 -19.22 4.89
CA GLU A 71 4.56 -19.30 6.35
C GLU A 71 5.67 -18.42 6.93
N TYR A 72 5.29 -17.30 7.55
CA TYR A 72 6.19 -16.42 8.29
C TYR A 72 6.48 -16.98 9.68
N ARG A 73 7.73 -16.91 10.11
CA ARG A 73 8.17 -17.28 11.46
C ARG A 73 9.04 -16.17 12.01
N SER A 74 8.53 -15.44 13.00
CA SER A 74 9.32 -14.47 13.76
C SER A 74 9.99 -15.17 14.97
N PRO A 75 11.20 -14.73 15.36
CA PRO A 75 11.80 -15.13 16.64
C PRO A 75 10.87 -14.90 17.84
N GLU A 76 10.04 -13.85 17.78
CA GLU A 76 9.12 -13.46 18.86
C GLU A 76 7.87 -14.35 18.93
N SER A 77 7.54 -15.06 17.85
CA SER A 77 6.34 -15.90 17.78
C SER A 77 6.47 -17.25 18.50
N GLY A 78 7.59 -17.51 19.18
CA GLY A 78 7.83 -18.78 19.88
C GLY A 78 7.77 -20.00 18.94
N GLY A 79 8.19 -19.82 17.68
CA GLY A 79 8.16 -20.86 16.65
C GLY A 79 6.82 -21.07 15.94
N ARG A 80 5.76 -20.35 16.31
CA ARG A 80 4.47 -20.40 15.61
C ARG A 80 4.61 -19.78 14.21
N ALA A 81 4.08 -20.48 13.22
CA ALA A 81 3.96 -19.95 11.87
C ALA A 81 2.67 -19.12 11.73
N THR A 82 2.78 -17.99 11.04
CA THR A 82 1.64 -17.18 10.60
C THR A 82 1.66 -17.03 9.10
N GLN A 83 0.52 -16.72 8.48
CA GLN A 83 0.45 -16.53 7.04
C GLN A 83 1.03 -15.17 6.66
N GLY A 84 1.85 -15.15 5.62
CA GLY A 84 2.37 -13.95 4.98
C GLY A 84 2.16 -13.95 3.48
N ALA A 85 2.11 -12.75 2.91
CA ALA A 85 2.01 -12.52 1.48
C ALA A 85 3.01 -11.45 1.02
N ILE A 86 3.60 -11.66 -0.16
CA ILE A 86 4.22 -10.59 -0.95
C ILE A 86 3.41 -10.48 -2.23
N GLU A 87 2.97 -9.26 -2.54
CA GLU A 87 2.33 -8.89 -3.79
C GLU A 87 3.28 -8.00 -4.59
N VAL A 88 3.48 -8.35 -5.86
CA VAL A 88 4.23 -7.53 -6.82
C VAL A 88 3.28 -7.17 -7.94
N VAL A 89 3.06 -5.87 -8.16
CA VAL A 89 2.16 -5.35 -9.19
C VAL A 89 2.98 -4.56 -10.19
N ASN A 90 2.82 -4.85 -11.48
CA ASN A 90 3.33 -4.01 -12.55
C ASN A 90 2.22 -3.09 -13.05
N GLY A 91 2.27 -1.82 -12.65
CA GLY A 91 1.30 -0.79 -13.04
C GLY A 91 1.89 0.28 -13.95
N GLY A 92 1.06 1.22 -14.40
CA GLY A 92 1.51 2.31 -15.27
C GLY A 92 2.58 3.22 -14.66
N ALA A 93 2.71 3.25 -13.34
CA ALA A 93 3.73 4.01 -12.61
C ALA A 93 5.01 3.20 -12.28
N GLY A 94 5.07 1.94 -12.72
CA GLY A 94 6.17 1.01 -12.47
C GLY A 94 5.78 -0.18 -11.60
N VAL A 95 6.79 -0.84 -11.03
CA VAL A 95 6.62 -2.03 -10.20
C VAL A 95 6.43 -1.63 -8.75
N HIS A 96 5.38 -2.13 -8.12
CA HIS A 96 5.07 -1.90 -6.72
C HIS A 96 5.10 -3.22 -5.96
N VAL A 97 5.62 -3.20 -4.73
CA VAL A 97 5.67 -4.34 -3.84
C VAL A 97 4.94 -4.02 -2.55
N ALA A 98 4.05 -4.91 -2.12
CA ALA A 98 3.45 -4.88 -0.81
C ALA A 98 3.79 -6.18 -0.06
N VAL A 99 4.08 -6.05 1.23
CA VAL A 99 4.23 -7.18 2.15
C VAL A 99 3.08 -7.12 3.15
N GLN A 100 2.45 -8.27 3.41
CA GLN A 100 1.34 -8.38 4.35
C GLN A 100 1.62 -9.50 5.35
N LEU A 101 1.60 -9.15 6.63
CA LEU A 101 1.69 -10.07 7.77
C LEU A 101 0.59 -9.75 8.78
N PRO A 102 -0.70 -10.06 8.50
CA PRO A 102 -1.83 -9.57 9.28
C PRO A 102 -1.83 -9.95 10.77
N ALA A 103 -1.15 -11.05 11.11
CA ALA A 103 -1.01 -11.55 12.49
C ALA A 103 0.19 -10.95 13.24
N MET A 104 0.95 -10.05 12.61
CA MET A 104 2.16 -9.46 13.15
C MET A 104 2.08 -7.93 13.15
N PRO A 105 2.81 -7.24 14.05
CA PRO A 105 3.00 -5.79 13.94
C PRO A 105 3.68 -5.38 12.62
N GLN A 106 3.34 -4.18 12.12
CA GLN A 106 3.79 -3.64 10.83
C GLN A 106 5.32 -3.61 10.65
N TYR A 107 6.09 -3.49 11.73
CA TYR A 107 7.55 -3.45 11.62
C TYR A 107 8.13 -4.74 11.00
N HIS A 108 7.46 -5.89 11.14
CA HIS A 108 7.90 -7.13 10.48
C HIS A 108 7.78 -7.03 8.96
N GLU A 109 6.74 -6.36 8.47
CA GLU A 109 6.55 -6.10 7.04
C GLU A 109 7.66 -5.18 6.53
N GLN A 110 7.99 -4.12 7.30
CA GLN A 110 9.10 -3.21 6.99
C GLN A 110 10.44 -3.95 6.92
N VAL A 111 10.73 -4.84 7.89
CA VAL A 111 11.97 -5.63 7.89
C VAL A 111 12.08 -6.53 6.65
N LEU A 112 10.98 -7.17 6.22
CA LEU A 112 10.99 -7.97 4.99
C LEU A 112 11.18 -7.11 3.74
N LEU A 113 10.55 -5.93 3.71
CA LEU A 113 10.69 -4.98 2.61
C LEU A 113 12.13 -4.46 2.50
N ASP A 114 12.74 -4.05 3.61
CA ASP A 114 14.12 -3.58 3.66
C ASP A 114 15.11 -4.68 3.22
N ALA A 115 14.86 -5.92 3.66
CA ALA A 115 15.64 -7.08 3.22
C ALA A 115 15.50 -7.31 1.70
N LEU A 116 14.30 -7.15 1.15
CA LEU A 116 14.06 -7.23 -0.29
C LEU A 116 14.79 -6.12 -1.05
N VAL A 117 14.71 -4.88 -0.61
CA VAL A 117 15.41 -3.73 -1.22
C VAL A 117 16.92 -3.97 -1.27
N LYS A 118 17.49 -4.39 -0.14
CA LYS A 118 18.92 -4.71 -0.04
C LYS A 118 19.30 -5.85 -0.99
N LYS A 119 18.48 -6.90 -1.06
CA LYS A 119 18.74 -8.06 -1.91
C LYS A 119 18.63 -7.72 -3.39
N LEU A 120 17.67 -6.87 -3.77
CA LEU A 120 17.53 -6.40 -5.14
C LEU A 120 18.79 -5.65 -5.61
N ALA A 121 19.30 -4.74 -4.80
CA ALA A 121 20.55 -4.04 -5.10
C ALA A 121 21.75 -5.00 -5.18
N ALA A 122 21.80 -6.01 -4.30
CA ALA A 122 22.87 -7.02 -4.32
C ALA A 122 22.82 -7.94 -5.56
N GLU A 123 21.62 -8.30 -6.04
CA GLU A 123 21.46 -9.21 -7.18
C GLU A 123 21.52 -8.50 -8.54
N HIS A 124 21.06 -7.25 -8.62
CA HIS A 124 20.87 -6.54 -9.89
C HIS A 124 21.67 -5.24 -10.03
N GLY A 125 22.47 -4.89 -9.02
CA GLY A 125 23.26 -3.66 -8.98
C GLY A 125 22.43 -2.43 -8.57
N ASP A 126 23.04 -1.25 -8.65
CA ASP A 126 22.33 -0.01 -8.32
C ASP A 126 21.14 0.21 -9.27
N PRO A 127 19.99 0.63 -8.73
CA PRO A 127 18.82 0.86 -9.56
C PRO A 127 19.08 1.96 -10.59
N PRO A 128 18.54 1.85 -11.82
CA PRO A 128 18.69 2.89 -12.82
C PRO A 128 18.21 4.22 -12.24
N LYS A 129 19.06 5.26 -12.36
CA LYS A 129 18.72 6.60 -11.86
C LYS A 129 17.41 7.04 -12.52
N LYS A 130 16.39 7.32 -11.71
CA LYS A 130 15.11 7.86 -12.19
C LYS A 130 15.42 9.10 -13.02
N ALA A 131 14.92 9.15 -14.27
CA ALA A 131 15.08 10.35 -15.09
C ALA A 131 14.52 11.56 -14.31
N PRO A 132 15.19 12.73 -14.35
CA PRO A 132 14.65 13.93 -13.74
C PRO A 132 13.24 14.19 -14.26
N PRO A 133 12.31 14.69 -13.41
CA PRO A 133 11.01 15.11 -13.90
C PRO A 133 11.21 16.14 -15.04
N PRO A 134 10.36 16.12 -16.08
CA PRO A 134 10.43 17.12 -17.14
C PRO A 134 10.33 18.52 -16.52
N PRO A 135 11.01 19.53 -17.09
CA PRO A 135 10.92 20.90 -16.61
C PRO A 135 9.45 21.30 -16.50
N ALA A 136 9.06 21.89 -15.36
CA ALA A 136 7.73 22.47 -15.23
C ALA A 136 7.59 23.54 -16.32
N ASP A 137 6.54 23.40 -17.14
CA ASP A 137 6.21 24.36 -18.19
C ASP A 137 5.98 25.70 -17.49
N SER A 138 7.00 26.55 -17.55
CA SER A 138 6.97 27.86 -16.92
C SER A 138 6.06 28.67 -17.81
N GLY A 139 4.76 28.72 -17.45
CA GLY A 139 3.71 29.42 -18.19
C GLY A 139 3.96 30.93 -18.28
N ALA A 140 5.03 31.32 -18.96
CA ALA A 140 5.31 32.67 -19.35
C ALA A 140 4.19 33.08 -20.32
N PRO A 141 3.39 34.11 -19.98
CA PRO A 141 2.43 34.63 -20.92
C PRO A 141 3.18 35.11 -22.17
N PRO A 142 2.60 34.94 -23.37
CA PRO A 142 3.21 35.44 -24.60
C PRO A 142 3.47 36.95 -24.46
N PRO A 143 4.61 37.45 -24.98
CA PRO A 143 4.89 38.88 -24.94
C PRO A 143 3.81 39.64 -25.70
N ASP A 144 3.18 40.59 -25.01
CA ASP A 144 2.14 41.46 -25.54
C ASP A 144 2.70 42.25 -26.73
N ALA A 145 2.27 41.89 -27.94
CA ALA A 145 2.67 42.57 -29.16
C ALA A 145 1.85 43.87 -29.30
N GLY A 146 2.43 44.96 -28.82
CA GLY A 146 2.32 46.30 -29.40
C GLY A 146 0.96 47.00 -29.36
N ALA A 147 0.90 48.07 -28.57
CA ALA A 147 0.08 49.24 -28.90
C ALA A 147 0.91 50.50 -28.61
N ALA A 148 1.43 51.13 -29.65
CA ALA A 148 1.94 52.50 -29.60
C ALA A 148 0.90 53.42 -30.29
N PRO A 149 0.52 54.56 -29.68
CA PRO A 149 -0.21 55.61 -30.38
C PRO A 149 0.70 56.42 -31.32
#